data_AF-A0A411E7T6-F1
#
_entry.id   AF-A0A411E7T6-F1
#
_cell.length_a   1.000
_cell.length_b   1.000
_cell.length_c   1.000
_cell.angle_alpha   90.00
_cell.angle_beta   90.00
_cell.angle_gamma   90.00
#
_symmetry.space_group_name_H-M   'P 1'
#
loop_
_entity.id
_entity.type
_entity.pdbx_description
1 polymer ?
#
loop_
_entity_poly.entity_id
_entity_poly.type
_entity_poly.pdbx_seq_one_letter_code
_entity_poly.pdbx_strand_id
1 'polypeptide(L)'
;MSGFIQHTPGYRKNYKLPLEKRLTSLGIIFFFLCLTQVYGQEDGSILWDSSHRLSWTDFKSPPPANSRIAATTASGIAYQFSALEQAGKMEVDCSIQAYFYPEASWYRPEVATDNILSHEQLHFDISELYARKMRTRVQGYTFSSNVKAEMRKIYSEILKELREFQSRYDEETNYSRAVEKQVEWNVMIAKALNKTSG
;
A
#
# COMPACT_ATOMS: atom_id res chain seq x y z
N MET A 1 -29.47 -0.23 86.32
CA MET A 1 -29.27 -1.38 85.41
C MET A 1 -27.93 -1.15 84.71
N SER A 2 -26.87 -1.73 85.28
CA SER A 2 -26.01 -2.77 84.65
C SER A 2 -25.20 -2.23 83.46
N GLY A 3 -23.88 -2.16 83.47
CA GLY A 3 -22.88 -2.58 84.45
C GLY A 3 -21.46 -2.51 83.87
N PHE A 4 -20.49 -2.37 84.78
CA PHE A 4 -19.08 -2.79 84.74
C PHE A 4 -17.97 -1.98 84.04
N ILE A 5 -16.83 -2.05 84.74
CA ILE A 5 -15.61 -1.24 84.80
C ILE A 5 -14.43 -2.10 84.32
N GLN A 6 -13.34 -1.49 83.77
CA GLN A 6 -11.90 -1.66 84.15
C GLN A 6 -10.98 -1.09 83.04
N HIS A 7 -10.09 -0.11 83.23
CA HIS A 7 -8.85 0.09 84.03
C HIS A 7 -7.51 -0.32 83.34
N THR A 8 -6.84 0.68 82.72
CA THR A 8 -5.37 1.01 82.77
C THR A 8 -4.30 0.12 82.07
N PRO A 9 -2.97 0.40 82.13
CA PRO A 9 -2.24 1.14 81.09
C PRO A 9 -0.89 0.51 80.62
N GLY A 10 -0.36 1.01 79.50
CA GLY A 10 1.09 1.11 79.24
C GLY A 10 1.81 -0.06 78.55
N TYR A 11 2.61 0.26 77.52
CA TYR A 11 3.97 -0.27 77.36
C TYR A 11 4.84 0.59 76.42
N ARG A 12 6.14 0.64 76.73
CA ARG A 12 7.18 1.55 76.20
C ARG A 12 7.73 1.17 74.82
N LYS A 13 8.16 2.23 74.10
CA LYS A 13 9.38 2.44 73.28
C LYS A 13 9.72 1.45 72.14
N ASN A 14 9.98 1.98 70.93
CA ASN A 14 11.33 2.32 70.44
C ASN A 14 11.32 2.75 68.96
N TYR A 15 12.17 3.72 68.65
CA TYR A 15 12.42 4.28 67.31
C TYR A 15 13.31 3.38 66.46
N LYS A 16 12.97 3.23 65.17
CA LYS A 16 13.94 3.04 64.08
C LYS A 16 13.49 3.87 62.87
N LEU A 17 14.40 4.74 62.40
CA LEU A 17 14.31 5.56 61.19
C LEU A 17 14.31 4.68 59.92
N PRO A 18 13.82 5.19 58.77
CA PRO A 18 13.44 4.37 57.63
C PRO A 18 14.64 3.92 56.78
N LEU A 19 14.58 2.70 56.25
CA LEU A 19 15.46 2.25 55.17
C LEU A 19 14.91 2.77 53.85
N GLU A 20 15.69 3.60 53.17
CA GLU A 20 15.40 4.13 51.85
C GLU A 20 15.31 3.01 50.82
N LYS A 21 14.14 2.86 50.18
CA LYS A 21 13.99 1.99 49.02
C LYS A 21 14.48 2.76 47.79
N ARG A 22 15.74 2.53 47.40
CA ARG A 22 16.22 2.82 46.05
C ARG A 22 15.55 1.84 45.09
N LEU A 23 14.49 2.28 44.42
CA LEU A 23 13.94 1.59 43.26
C LEU A 23 14.75 2.04 42.04
N THR A 24 15.68 1.21 41.58
CA THR A 24 16.25 1.34 40.23
C THR A 24 15.14 1.01 39.23
N SER A 25 14.60 2.03 38.57
CA SER A 25 13.68 1.86 37.45
C SER A 25 14.39 1.11 36.32
N LEU A 26 14.05 -0.18 36.17
CA LEU A 26 14.38 -0.95 34.99
C LEU A 26 13.48 -0.42 33.87
N GLY A 27 14.05 0.40 32.97
CA GLY A 27 13.35 0.89 31.78
C GLY A 27 13.00 -0.28 30.88
N ILE A 28 11.75 -0.73 30.94
CA ILE A 28 11.20 -1.69 29.97
C ILE A 28 10.95 -0.90 28.68
N ILE A 29 11.89 -1.01 27.74
CA ILE A 29 11.70 -0.52 26.37
C ILE A 29 10.66 -1.45 25.72
N PHE A 30 9.45 -0.94 25.55
CA PHE A 30 8.35 -1.64 24.88
C PHE A 30 8.61 -1.58 23.36
N PHE A 31 9.32 -2.58 22.83
CA PHE A 31 9.54 -2.73 21.39
C PHE A 31 8.22 -3.21 20.75
N PHE A 32 7.34 -2.29 20.38
CA PHE A 32 6.08 -2.61 19.71
C PHE A 32 6.36 -2.89 18.22
N LEU A 33 6.87 -4.08 17.92
CA LEU A 33 6.98 -4.57 16.55
C LEU A 33 5.57 -4.92 16.05
N CYS A 34 4.90 -3.94 15.45
CA CYS A 34 3.63 -4.16 14.77
C CYS A 34 3.92 -4.86 13.42
N LEU A 35 4.09 -6.18 13.46
CA LEU A 35 4.08 -7.00 12.25
C LEU A 35 2.66 -6.99 11.69
N THR A 36 2.39 -6.05 10.79
CA THR A 36 1.15 -6.08 10.01
C THR A 36 1.21 -7.25 9.04
N GLN A 37 0.17 -8.07 9.06
CA GLN A 37 0.01 -9.20 8.17
C GLN A 37 0.22 -8.79 6.72
N VAL A 38 1.20 -9.44 6.08
CA VAL A 38 1.42 -9.39 4.64
C VAL A 38 0.26 -10.14 3.99
N TYR A 39 -0.54 -9.45 3.17
CA TYR A 39 -1.32 -10.16 2.16
C TYR A 39 -0.29 -10.76 1.20
N GLY A 40 -0.24 -12.09 1.18
CA GLY A 40 0.70 -12.86 0.38
C GLY A 40 0.68 -12.40 -1.07
N GLN A 41 1.88 -12.27 -1.63
CA GLN A 41 2.15 -12.23 -3.05
C GLN A 41 1.28 -13.29 -3.74
N GLU A 42 0.39 -12.87 -4.65
CA GLU A 42 -0.30 -13.85 -5.51
C GLU A 42 0.78 -14.56 -6.31
N ASP A 43 0.92 -15.86 -6.07
CA ASP A 43 1.81 -16.76 -6.78
C ASP A 43 1.45 -16.68 -8.29
N GLY A 44 2.28 -15.97 -9.06
CA GLY A 44 2.05 -15.71 -10.48
C GLY A 44 1.78 -14.25 -10.89
N SER A 45 1.75 -13.28 -9.98
CA SER A 45 1.73 -11.85 -10.35
C SER A 45 3.03 -11.42 -11.07
N ILE A 46 2.90 -10.51 -12.04
CA ILE A 46 4.03 -9.98 -12.82
C ILE A 46 4.35 -8.57 -12.31
N LEU A 47 5.55 -8.38 -11.77
CA LEU A 47 6.05 -7.06 -11.38
C LEU A 47 6.29 -6.20 -12.63
N TRP A 48 5.95 -4.91 -12.57
CA TRP A 48 6.24 -4.01 -13.67
C TRP A 48 7.76 -3.88 -13.88
N ASP A 49 8.19 -4.05 -15.13
CA ASP A 49 9.56 -3.85 -15.54
C ASP A 49 9.62 -3.18 -16.91
N SER A 50 10.54 -2.23 -17.07
CA SER A 50 10.65 -1.44 -18.30
C SER A 50 11.09 -2.25 -19.53
N SER A 51 11.73 -3.40 -19.32
CA SER A 51 12.20 -4.31 -20.37
C SER A 51 11.21 -5.43 -20.68
N HIS A 52 10.21 -5.64 -19.83
CA HIS A 52 9.19 -6.65 -20.00
C HIS A 52 7.89 -6.04 -20.57
N ARG A 53 7.41 -6.59 -21.68
CA ARG A 53 6.12 -6.25 -22.27
C ARG A 53 5.19 -7.46 -22.18
N LEU A 54 3.94 -7.19 -21.84
CA LEU A 54 2.87 -8.17 -21.81
C LEU A 54 2.67 -8.78 -23.19
N SER A 55 2.31 -10.04 -23.16
CA SER A 55 1.94 -10.86 -24.30
C SER A 55 0.59 -11.50 -24.02
N TRP A 56 -0.10 -11.98 -25.06
CA TRP A 56 -1.38 -12.67 -24.86
C TRP A 56 -1.29 -13.92 -23.98
N THR A 57 -0.11 -14.53 -23.83
CA THR A 57 0.10 -15.67 -22.91
C THR A 57 0.07 -15.28 -21.43
N ASP A 58 0.17 -13.99 -21.11
CA ASP A 58 0.09 -13.49 -19.74
C ASP A 58 -1.36 -13.33 -19.27
N PHE A 59 -2.35 -13.36 -20.17
CA PHE A 59 -3.78 -13.23 -19.86
C PHE A 59 -4.38 -14.64 -19.69
N LYS A 60 -4.43 -15.11 -18.45
CA LYS A 60 -4.72 -16.52 -18.14
C LYS A 60 -6.18 -16.80 -17.77
N SER A 61 -6.92 -15.77 -17.37
CA SER A 61 -8.31 -15.92 -17.01
C SER A 61 -9.17 -16.15 -18.26
N PRO A 62 -10.20 -17.00 -18.22
CA PRO A 62 -11.13 -17.16 -19.34
C PRO A 62 -11.99 -15.89 -19.51
N PRO A 63 -12.31 -15.48 -20.75
CA PRO A 63 -13.21 -14.36 -20.98
C PRO A 63 -14.62 -14.68 -20.43
N PRO A 64 -15.31 -13.71 -19.81
CA PRO A 64 -16.70 -13.89 -19.41
C PRO A 64 -17.58 -14.27 -20.59
N ALA A 65 -18.53 -15.19 -20.35
CA ALA A 65 -19.45 -15.63 -21.39
C ALA A 65 -20.20 -14.45 -22.01
N ASN A 66 -20.26 -14.41 -23.35
CA ASN A 66 -20.92 -13.35 -24.14
C ASN A 66 -20.36 -11.92 -23.94
N SER A 67 -19.14 -11.77 -23.42
CA SER A 67 -18.52 -10.45 -23.32
C SER A 67 -18.33 -9.80 -24.69
N ARG A 68 -18.71 -8.52 -24.79
CA ARG A 68 -18.44 -7.67 -25.96
C ARG A 68 -17.12 -6.91 -25.86
N ILE A 69 -16.47 -6.98 -24.71
CA ILE A 69 -15.17 -6.37 -24.45
C ILE A 69 -14.09 -7.32 -24.98
N ALA A 70 -13.07 -6.77 -25.64
CA ALA A 70 -12.05 -7.58 -26.30
C ALA A 70 -11.04 -8.19 -25.32
N ALA A 71 -10.62 -7.42 -24.32
CA ALA A 71 -9.68 -7.84 -23.28
C ALA A 71 -9.90 -7.01 -22.01
N THR A 72 -9.31 -7.47 -20.90
CA THR A 72 -9.26 -6.72 -19.65
C THR A 72 -7.96 -7.03 -18.93
N THR A 73 -7.24 -5.96 -18.57
CA THR A 73 -6.05 -5.98 -17.73
C THR A 73 -6.43 -5.77 -16.27
N ALA A 74 -6.14 -6.75 -15.43
CA ALA A 74 -6.07 -6.55 -13.99
C ALA A 74 -4.64 -6.12 -13.61
N SER A 75 -4.49 -4.87 -13.17
CA SER A 75 -3.23 -4.35 -12.62
C SER A 75 -3.49 -3.45 -11.41
N GLY A 76 -2.47 -3.24 -10.59
CA GLY A 76 -2.62 -2.44 -9.38
C GLY A 76 -1.32 -2.09 -8.70
N ILE A 77 -1.43 -1.34 -7.60
CA ILE A 77 -0.30 -0.89 -6.79
C ILE A 77 -0.35 -1.67 -5.48
N ALA A 78 0.74 -2.35 -5.13
CA ALA A 78 0.93 -2.95 -3.83
C ALA A 78 1.96 -2.14 -3.04
N TYR A 79 1.81 -2.11 -1.71
CA TYR A 79 2.82 -1.52 -0.85
C TYR A 79 2.98 -2.28 0.46
N GLN A 80 4.19 -2.20 0.99
CA GLN A 80 4.58 -2.67 2.31
C GLN A 80 5.34 -1.53 3.00
N PHE A 81 5.19 -1.39 4.31
CA PHE A 81 5.92 -0.37 5.04
C PHE A 81 6.29 -0.85 6.44
N SER A 82 7.35 -0.26 6.97
CA SER A 82 7.69 -0.30 8.38
C SER A 82 7.78 1.13 8.92
N ALA A 83 7.57 1.29 10.22
CA ALA A 83 7.62 2.61 10.85
C ALA A 83 8.33 2.51 12.20
N LEU A 84 9.23 3.46 12.46
CA LEU A 84 9.97 3.55 13.71
C LEU A 84 10.01 5.00 14.18
N GLU A 85 9.74 5.23 15.46
CA GLU A 85 9.91 6.55 16.05
C GLU A 85 11.40 6.79 16.37
N GLN A 86 11.98 7.85 15.83
CA GLN A 86 13.34 8.30 16.12
C GLN A 86 13.35 9.79 16.43
N ALA A 87 13.89 10.16 17.60
CA ALA A 87 14.01 11.55 18.04
C ALA A 87 12.69 12.37 17.95
N GLY A 88 11.55 11.73 18.25
CA GLY A 88 10.22 12.36 18.20
C GLY A 88 9.64 12.52 16.79
N LYS A 89 10.21 11.86 15.79
CA LYS A 89 9.71 11.79 14.41
C LYS A 89 9.45 10.34 14.00
N MET A 90 8.45 10.12 13.16
CA MET A 90 8.21 8.81 12.55
C MET A 90 9.02 8.67 11.27
N GLU A 91 10.00 7.77 11.30
CA GLU A 91 10.73 7.33 10.12
C GLU A 91 9.96 6.16 9.49
N VAL A 92 9.62 6.29 8.22
CA VAL A 92 8.82 5.31 7.47
C VAL A 92 9.62 4.80 6.29
N ASP A 93 9.90 3.50 6.29
CA ASP A 93 10.47 2.80 5.15
C ASP A 93 9.35 2.07 4.39
N CYS A 94 9.31 2.22 3.07
CA CYS A 94 8.18 1.75 2.28
C CYS A 94 8.63 1.22 0.90
N SER A 95 8.15 0.01 0.58
CA SER A 95 8.21 -0.56 -0.76
C SER A 95 6.86 -0.38 -1.43
N ILE A 96 6.83 0.22 -2.63
CA ILE A 96 5.62 0.44 -3.43
C ILE A 96 5.91 -0.06 -4.85
N GLN A 97 5.06 -0.92 -5.38
CA GLN A 97 5.29 -1.63 -6.65
C GLN A 97 4.00 -1.74 -7.44
N ALA A 98 4.09 -1.73 -8.77
CA ALA A 98 2.97 -2.03 -9.65
C ALA A 98 3.03 -3.48 -10.13
N TYR A 99 1.88 -4.14 -10.14
CA TYR A 99 1.73 -5.53 -10.52
C TYR A 99 0.64 -5.71 -11.57
N PHE A 100 0.87 -6.64 -12.49
CA PHE A 100 -0.14 -7.23 -13.36
C PHE A 100 -0.56 -8.59 -12.80
N TYR A 101 -1.84 -8.93 -12.91
CA TYR A 101 -2.44 -10.13 -12.34
C TYR A 101 -2.95 -11.05 -13.47
N PRO A 102 -2.14 -12.02 -13.93
CA PRO A 102 -2.51 -12.93 -15.02
C PRO A 102 -3.85 -13.65 -14.86
N GLU A 103 -4.13 -14.16 -13.66
CA GLU A 103 -5.32 -14.97 -13.37
C GLU A 103 -6.61 -14.13 -13.25
N ALA A 104 -6.48 -12.81 -13.18
CA ALA A 104 -7.58 -11.85 -13.19
C ALA A 104 -7.68 -11.09 -14.53
N SER A 105 -6.79 -11.39 -15.48
CA SER A 105 -6.73 -10.75 -16.80
C SER A 105 -7.13 -11.74 -17.88
N TRP A 106 -7.90 -11.29 -18.86
CA TRP A 106 -8.45 -12.15 -19.91
C TRP A 106 -8.52 -11.42 -21.25
N TYR A 107 -8.64 -12.18 -22.33
CA TYR A 107 -8.89 -11.67 -23.67
C TYR A 107 -9.74 -12.65 -24.50
N ARG A 108 -10.29 -12.15 -25.61
CA ARG A 108 -11.00 -12.93 -26.62
C ARG A 108 -10.09 -13.16 -27.83
N PRO A 109 -9.59 -14.38 -28.07
CA PRO A 109 -8.62 -14.66 -29.14
C PRO A 109 -9.07 -14.22 -30.53
N GLU A 110 -10.34 -14.45 -30.88
CA GLU A 110 -10.94 -14.10 -32.17
C GLU A 110 -10.95 -12.61 -32.54
N VAL A 111 -10.71 -11.71 -31.57
CA VAL A 111 -10.60 -10.26 -31.84
C VAL A 111 -9.28 -9.67 -31.35
N ALA A 112 -8.33 -10.51 -30.94
CA ALA A 112 -7.04 -10.07 -30.42
C ALA A 112 -6.20 -9.42 -31.54
N THR A 113 -5.64 -8.25 -31.24
CA THR A 113 -4.75 -7.51 -32.16
C THR A 113 -3.64 -6.83 -31.37
N ASP A 114 -2.53 -6.49 -32.04
CA ASP A 114 -1.41 -5.77 -31.41
C ASP A 114 -1.84 -4.41 -30.84
N ASN A 115 -2.81 -3.74 -31.47
CA ASN A 115 -3.35 -2.49 -30.95
C ASN A 115 -4.12 -2.68 -29.63
N ILE A 116 -4.91 -3.76 -29.51
CA ILE A 116 -5.59 -4.07 -28.25
C ILE A 116 -4.55 -4.50 -27.20
N LEU A 117 -3.54 -5.29 -27.56
CA LEU A 117 -2.48 -5.65 -26.61
C LEU A 117 -1.72 -4.40 -26.12
N SER A 118 -1.42 -3.46 -27.01
CA SER A 118 -0.84 -2.16 -26.63
C SER A 118 -1.76 -1.37 -25.72
N HIS A 119 -3.08 -1.46 -25.91
CA HIS A 119 -4.05 -0.78 -25.05
C HIS A 119 -4.02 -1.34 -23.63
N GLU A 120 -4.04 -2.67 -23.52
CA GLU A 120 -3.94 -3.42 -22.28
C GLU A 120 -2.58 -3.20 -21.57
N GLN A 121 -1.47 -3.19 -22.31
CA GLN A 121 -0.15 -2.84 -21.76
C GLN A 121 -0.14 -1.45 -21.14
N LEU A 122 -0.81 -0.47 -21.75
CA LEU A 122 -0.76 0.89 -21.24
C LEU A 122 -1.48 1.03 -19.89
N HIS A 123 -2.52 0.24 -19.62
CA HIS A 123 -3.11 0.17 -18.28
C HIS A 123 -2.07 -0.23 -17.22
N PHE A 124 -1.23 -1.22 -17.54
CA PHE A 124 -0.17 -1.64 -16.64
C PHE A 124 0.92 -0.57 -16.46
N ASP A 125 1.31 0.11 -17.55
CA ASP A 125 2.26 1.22 -17.50
C ASP A 125 1.72 2.41 -16.69
N ILE A 126 0.41 2.68 -16.77
CA ILE A 126 -0.27 3.70 -15.96
C ILE A 126 -0.25 3.31 -14.48
N SER A 127 -0.44 2.04 -14.14
CA SER A 127 -0.32 1.56 -12.76
C SER A 127 1.08 1.83 -12.18
N GLU A 128 2.16 1.61 -12.93
CA GLU A 128 3.51 1.99 -12.48
C GLU A 128 3.69 3.51 -12.38
N LEU A 129 3.16 4.29 -13.32
CA LEU A 129 3.23 5.76 -13.22
C LEU A 129 2.61 6.26 -11.91
N TYR A 130 1.51 5.66 -11.49
CA TYR A 130 0.85 5.98 -10.23
C TYR A 130 1.56 5.37 -9.01
N ALA A 131 2.24 4.24 -9.14
CA ALA A 131 3.13 3.73 -8.10
C ALA A 131 4.27 4.73 -7.82
N ARG A 132 4.90 5.29 -8.86
CA ARG A 132 5.93 6.35 -8.73
C ARG A 132 5.39 7.62 -8.10
N LYS A 133 4.16 8.01 -8.48
CA LYS A 133 3.45 9.13 -7.85
C LYS A 133 3.24 8.89 -6.36
N MET A 134 2.87 7.67 -5.96
CA MET A 134 2.73 7.29 -4.56
C MET A 134 4.07 7.31 -3.82
N ARG A 135 5.15 6.76 -4.41
CA ARG A 135 6.52 6.83 -3.84
C ARG A 135 6.90 8.27 -3.53
N THR A 136 6.71 9.17 -4.49
CA THR A 136 6.99 10.61 -4.33
C THR A 136 6.17 11.22 -3.19
N ARG A 137 4.87 10.90 -3.12
CA ARG A 137 3.98 11.43 -2.09
C ARG A 137 4.37 10.96 -0.69
N VAL A 138 4.72 9.68 -0.54
CA VAL A 138 5.16 9.08 0.73
C VAL A 138 6.51 9.66 1.17
N GLN A 139 7.48 9.77 0.26
CA GLN A 139 8.80 10.33 0.55
C GLN A 139 8.73 11.81 1.01
N GLY A 140 7.78 12.57 0.48
CA GLY A 140 7.55 13.97 0.87
C GLY A 140 6.62 14.15 2.07
N TYR A 141 6.14 13.07 2.70
CA TYR A 141 5.13 13.14 3.76
C TYR A 141 5.76 13.07 5.15
N THR A 142 5.38 14.01 6.04
CA THR A 142 5.74 13.96 7.45
C THR A 142 4.68 13.20 8.22
N PHE A 143 5.00 11.97 8.62
CA PHE A 143 4.05 11.12 9.33
C PHE A 143 3.88 11.49 10.81
N SER A 144 2.65 11.34 11.28
CA SER A 144 2.32 11.28 12.71
C SER A 144 2.56 9.87 13.25
N SER A 145 2.37 9.67 14.56
CA SER A 145 2.38 8.33 15.17
C SER A 145 1.32 7.38 14.60
N ASN A 146 0.35 7.87 13.83
CA ASN A 146 -0.67 7.07 13.16
C ASN A 146 -0.35 6.78 11.68
N VAL A 147 0.89 6.35 11.41
CA VAL A 147 1.42 6.05 10.07
C VAL A 147 0.46 5.16 9.25
N LYS A 148 -0.13 4.13 9.88
CA LYS A 148 -1.04 3.20 9.19
C LYS A 148 -2.29 3.88 8.63
N ALA A 149 -2.90 4.81 9.37
CA ALA A 149 -4.06 5.53 8.87
C ALA A 149 -3.68 6.48 7.73
N GLU A 150 -2.54 7.15 7.85
CA GLU A 150 -2.04 8.10 6.86
C GLU A 150 -1.63 7.41 5.56
N MET A 151 -0.91 6.28 5.64
CA MET A 151 -0.57 5.43 4.49
C MET A 151 -1.82 4.95 3.75
N ARG A 152 -2.85 4.48 4.48
CA ARG A 152 -4.13 4.08 3.86
C ARG A 152 -4.83 5.25 3.18
N LYS A 153 -4.76 6.44 3.75
CA LYS A 153 -5.32 7.66 3.14
C LYS A 153 -4.61 7.99 1.84
N ILE A 154 -3.27 8.07 1.86
CA ILE A 154 -2.45 8.31 0.66
C ILE A 154 -2.75 7.27 -0.43
N TYR A 155 -2.79 5.99 -0.06
CA TYR A 155 -3.10 4.91 -0.99
C TYR A 155 -4.50 5.03 -1.60
N SER A 156 -5.52 5.32 -0.79
CA SER A 156 -6.90 5.52 -1.27
C SER A 156 -7.02 6.69 -2.25
N GLU A 157 -6.33 7.80 -1.96
CA GLU A 157 -6.27 8.96 -2.85
C GLU A 157 -5.58 8.61 -4.18
N ILE A 158 -4.45 7.92 -4.13
CA ILE A 158 -3.74 7.43 -5.33
C ILE A 158 -4.63 6.50 -6.16
N LEU A 159 -5.33 5.54 -5.56
CA LEU A 159 -6.22 4.65 -6.29
C LEU A 159 -7.41 5.37 -6.91
N LYS A 160 -7.93 6.41 -6.24
CA LYS A 160 -8.97 7.26 -6.82
C LYS A 160 -8.46 7.97 -8.07
N GLU A 161 -7.31 8.66 -7.96
CA GLU A 161 -6.70 9.38 -9.07
C GLU A 161 -6.30 8.43 -10.22
N LEU A 162 -5.85 7.21 -9.91
CA LEU A 162 -5.53 6.15 -10.88
C LEU A 162 -6.78 5.72 -11.67
N ARG A 163 -7.89 5.44 -10.97
CA ARG A 163 -9.15 5.06 -11.63
C ARG A 163 -9.66 6.15 -12.56
N GLU A 164 -9.62 7.41 -12.11
CA GLU A 164 -10.04 8.56 -12.92
C GLU A 164 -9.17 8.70 -14.18
N PHE A 165 -7.86 8.46 -14.07
CA PHE A 165 -6.93 8.56 -15.19
C PHE A 165 -7.07 7.41 -16.19
N GLN A 166 -7.28 6.19 -15.72
CA GLN A 166 -7.57 5.04 -16.59
C GLN A 166 -8.92 5.21 -17.31
N SER A 167 -9.97 5.70 -16.63
CA SER A 167 -11.27 5.99 -17.27
C SER A 167 -11.13 7.00 -18.41
N ARG A 168 -10.37 8.06 -18.18
CA ARG A 168 -10.09 9.06 -19.22
C ARG A 168 -9.34 8.47 -20.41
N TYR A 169 -8.35 7.63 -20.15
CA TYR A 169 -7.61 6.94 -21.20
C TYR A 169 -8.53 6.03 -22.04
N ASP A 170 -9.40 5.25 -21.41
CA ASP A 170 -10.40 4.41 -22.09
C ASP A 170 -11.33 5.25 -22.96
N GLU A 171 -11.87 6.34 -22.41
CA GLU A 171 -12.79 7.24 -23.10
C GLU A 171 -12.11 7.93 -24.29
N GLU A 172 -10.93 8.52 -24.09
CA GLU A 172 -10.21 9.29 -25.10
C GLU A 172 -9.66 8.41 -26.23
N THR A 173 -9.34 7.13 -25.96
CA THR A 173 -8.95 6.16 -26.98
C THR A 173 -10.13 5.38 -27.55
N ASN A 174 -11.36 5.65 -27.08
CA ASN A 174 -12.56 4.91 -27.42
C ASN A 174 -12.35 3.38 -27.26
N TYR A 175 -11.78 2.98 -26.11
CA TYR A 175 -11.44 1.59 -25.79
C TYR A 175 -10.61 0.93 -26.89
N SER A 176 -9.44 1.51 -27.20
CA SER A 176 -8.50 1.16 -28.27
C SER A 176 -8.94 1.46 -29.73
N ARG A 177 -10.18 1.90 -29.98
CA ARG A 177 -10.70 2.08 -31.35
C ARG A 177 -10.16 3.34 -32.05
N ALA A 178 -9.73 4.34 -31.30
CA ALA A 178 -9.10 5.55 -31.82
C ALA A 178 -7.57 5.42 -31.77
N VAL A 179 -7.00 4.80 -32.80
CA VAL A 179 -5.58 4.41 -32.86
C VAL A 179 -4.65 5.62 -32.73
N GLU A 180 -4.99 6.76 -33.33
CA GLU A 180 -4.17 7.97 -33.24
C GLU A 180 -4.07 8.47 -31.79
N LYS A 181 -5.20 8.42 -31.05
CA LYS A 181 -5.23 8.77 -29.62
C LYS A 181 -4.47 7.77 -28.78
N GLN A 182 -4.56 6.47 -29.08
CA GLN A 182 -3.75 5.44 -28.43
C GLN A 182 -2.25 5.75 -28.54
N VAL A 183 -1.78 6.14 -29.72
CA VAL A 183 -0.37 6.49 -29.94
C VAL A 183 0.04 7.74 -29.15
N GLU A 184 -0.79 8.77 -29.13
CA GLU A 184 -0.55 9.97 -28.30
C GLU A 184 -0.39 9.61 -26.82
N TRP A 185 -1.29 8.77 -26.31
CA TRP A 185 -1.25 8.27 -24.93
C TRP A 185 0.00 7.44 -24.65
N ASN A 186 0.37 6.51 -25.55
CA ASN A 186 1.58 5.71 -25.44
C ASN A 186 2.84 6.60 -25.29
N VAL A 187 2.97 7.62 -26.14
CA VAL A 187 4.11 8.57 -26.09
C VAL A 187 4.11 9.37 -24.80
N MET A 188 2.94 9.86 -24.37
CA MET A 188 2.81 10.64 -23.14
C MET A 188 3.23 9.82 -21.90
N ILE A 189 2.76 8.58 -21.77
CA ILE A 189 3.08 7.72 -20.64
C ILE A 189 4.54 7.29 -20.67
N ALA A 190 5.08 6.90 -21.82
CA ALA A 190 6.50 6.57 -21.96
C ALA A 190 7.39 7.76 -21.56
N LYS A 191 7.04 8.98 -21.98
CA LYS A 191 7.75 10.20 -21.58
C LYS A 191 7.65 10.46 -20.08
N ALA A 192 6.49 10.21 -19.47
CA ALA A 192 6.29 10.38 -18.04
C ALA A 192 7.15 9.38 -17.25
N LEU A 193 7.14 8.10 -17.62
CA LEU A 193 7.95 7.05 -17.02
C LEU A 193 9.46 7.28 -17.21
N ASN A 194 9.90 7.87 -18.32
CA ASN A 194 11.33 8.19 -18.47
C ASN A 194 11.78 9.37 -17.59
N LYS A 195 10.87 10.26 -17.19
CA LYS A 195 11.18 11.42 -16.35
C LYS A 195 11.19 11.08 -14.85
N THR A 196 10.32 10.18 -14.43
CA THR A 196 10.24 9.76 -13.03
C THR A 196 11.08 8.51 -12.86
N SER A 197 12.38 8.62 -12.63
CA SER A 197 13.19 7.43 -12.32
C SER A 197 12.60 6.70 -11.10
N GLY A 198 12.47 5.36 -11.21
CA GLY A 198 11.75 4.50 -10.28
C GLY A 198 12.45 4.34 -8.94
#